data_AF-A0A4Q0ISV7-F1
#
_entry.id   AF-A0A4Q0ISV7-F1
#
_cell.length_a   1.000
_cell.length_b   1.000
_cell.length_c   1.000
_cell.angle_alpha   90.00
_cell.angle_beta   90.00
_cell.angle_gamma   90.00
#
_symmetry.space_group_name_H-M   'P 1'
#
loop_
_entity.id
_entity.type
_entity.pdbx_description
1 polymer ?
#
loop_
_entity_poly.entity_id
_entity_poly.type
_entity_poly.pdbx_seq_one_letter_code
_entity_poly.pdbx_strand_id
1 'polypeptide(L)' 'MITSDKRIKQENFGNITDYSAIRPKGMKRFYAYAHFTDMSYCLLSNIFTATRTAALKIALDRFADCTEYLAGITLHGDD' A
#
# COMPACT_ATOMS: atom_id res chain seq x y z
N MET A 1 10.31 -5.24 -24.94
CA MET A 1 9.14 -4.47 -24.47
C MET A 1 9.06 -4.67 -22.96
N ILE A 2 9.69 -3.78 -22.19
CA ILE A 2 9.69 -3.82 -20.72
C ILE A 2 8.48 -3.01 -20.29
N THR A 3 7.48 -3.64 -19.69
CA THR A 3 6.40 -2.93 -19.02
C THR A 3 7.02 -2.10 -17.91
N SER A 4 7.06 -0.78 -18.09
CA SER A 4 7.42 0.15 -17.02
C SER A 4 6.57 -0.20 -15.80
N ASP A 5 7.27 -0.53 -14.72
CA ASP A 5 6.74 -0.69 -13.38
C ASP A 5 5.75 0.47 -13.15
N LYS A 6 4.44 0.18 -13.05
CA LYS A 6 3.38 1.17 -12.83
C LYS A 6 3.46 1.80 -11.42
N ARG A 7 4.66 1.91 -10.86
CA ARG A 7 4.89 2.66 -9.65
C ARG A 7 4.71 4.12 -10.01
N ILE A 8 3.69 4.71 -9.43
CA ILE A 8 3.42 6.14 -9.49
C ILE A 8 4.74 6.87 -9.22
N LYS A 9 5.07 7.83 -10.10
CA LYS A 9 6.31 8.61 -10.06
C LYS A 9 6.54 9.14 -8.64
N GLN A 10 7.71 8.85 -8.07
CA GLN A 10 7.97 8.96 -6.63
C GLN A 10 8.23 10.37 -6.10
N GLU A 11 7.75 11.40 -6.79
CA GLU A 11 8.22 12.77 -6.56
C GLU A 11 7.50 13.46 -5.38
N ASN A 12 6.30 12.99 -4.97
CA ASN A 12 5.49 13.60 -3.89
C ASN A 12 4.72 12.56 -3.04
N PHE A 13 5.36 11.47 -2.58
CA PHE A 13 4.67 10.53 -1.67
C PHE A 13 5.38 10.35 -0.33
N GLY A 14 4.57 10.12 0.71
CA GLY A 14 5.04 9.57 1.98
C GLY A 14 5.18 8.05 1.86
N ASN A 15 6.38 7.52 2.08
CA ASN A 15 6.59 6.07 2.10
C ASN A 15 6.68 5.58 3.54
N ILE A 16 5.67 4.84 3.98
CA ILE A 16 5.58 4.28 5.33
C ILE A 16 5.87 2.77 5.37
N THR A 17 6.47 2.26 4.29
CA THR A 17 6.84 0.85 4.16
C THR A 17 7.95 0.52 5.15
N ASP A 18 7.75 -0.55 5.92
CA ASP A 18 8.84 -1.20 6.63
C ASP A 18 9.60 -2.14 5.67
N TYR A 19 10.77 -1.69 5.22
CA TYR A 19 11.64 -2.47 4.33
C TYR A 19 12.44 -3.54 5.06
N SER A 20 12.47 -3.55 6.39
CA SER A 20 13.12 -4.61 7.17
C SER A 20 12.25 -5.87 7.29
N ALA A 21 10.94 -5.75 7.02
CA ALA A 21 10.00 -6.84 7.12
C ALA A 21 10.27 -7.95 6.09
N ILE A 22 10.53 -9.16 6.58
CA ILE A 22 10.75 -10.35 5.75
C ILE A 22 9.40 -11.03 5.50
N ARG A 23 9.10 -11.33 4.24
CA ARG A 23 7.88 -12.04 3.84
C ARG A 23 7.81 -13.44 4.48
N PRO A 24 6.81 -13.74 5.32
CA PRO A 24 6.62 -15.08 5.84
C PRO A 24 6.33 -16.10 4.73
N LYS A 25 6.81 -17.34 4.89
CA LYS A 25 6.60 -18.40 3.90
C LYS A 25 5.10 -18.66 3.68
N GLY A 26 4.68 -18.71 2.42
CA GLY A 26 3.28 -18.96 2.05
C GLY A 26 2.37 -17.72 2.06
N MET A 27 2.88 -16.54 2.43
CA MET A 27 2.12 -15.30 2.32
C MET A 27 2.36 -14.59 0.99
N LYS A 28 1.32 -13.92 0.49
CA LYS A 28 1.41 -13.02 -0.65
C LYS A 28 1.87 -11.64 -0.18
N ARG A 29 2.51 -10.89 -1.07
CA ARG A 29 2.89 -9.50 -0.82
C ARG A 29 1.88 -8.58 -1.49
N PHE A 30 1.42 -7.58 -0.75
CA PHE A 30 0.56 -6.52 -1.24
C PHE A 30 1.17 -5.15 -0.96
N TYR A 31 0.71 -4.17 -1.72
CA TYR A 31 1.05 -2.76 -1.57
C TYR A 31 -0.22 -1.92 -1.74
N ALA A 32 -0.36 -0.91 -0.90
CA ALA A 32 -1.48 0.01 -0.86
C ALA A 32 -1.01 1.43 -1.17
N TYR A 33 -1.70 2.08 -2.09
CA TYR A 33 -1.58 3.52 -2.34
C TYR A 33 -2.79 4.22 -1.72
N ALA A 34 -2.55 4.99 -0.66
CA ALA A 34 -3.54 5.90 -0.10
C ALA A 34 -3.41 7.27 -0.78
N HIS A 35 -4.54 7.88 -1.12
CA HIS A 35 -4.61 9.27 -1.55
C HIS A 35 -5.57 10.03 -0.64
N PHE A 36 -5.19 11.26 -0.32
CA PHE A 36 -5.88 12.11 0.63
C PHE A 36 -6.54 13.29 -0.08
N THR A 37 -7.44 13.95 0.64
CA THR A 37 -8.23 15.09 0.15
C THR A 37 -7.38 16.32 -0.18
N ASP A 38 -6.19 16.43 0.40
CA ASP A 38 -5.20 17.48 0.15
C ASP A 38 -4.26 17.17 -1.05
N MET A 39 -4.58 16.13 -1.83
CA MET A 39 -3.76 15.60 -2.93
C MET A 39 -2.44 14.96 -2.48
N SER A 40 -2.27 14.70 -1.19
CA SER A 40 -1.15 13.90 -0.68
C SER A 40 -1.32 12.43 -1.03
N TYR A 41 -0.18 11.74 -1.23
CA TYR A 41 -0.15 10.30 -1.49
C TYR A 41 0.73 9.59 -0.48
N CYS A 42 0.31 8.41 -0.02
CA CYS A 42 1.12 7.53 0.81
C CYS A 42 1.21 6.13 0.21
N LEU A 43 2.42 5.56 0.25
CA LEU A 43 2.69 4.16 -0.09
C LEU A 43 2.90 3.35 1.18
N LEU A 44 2.09 2.32 1.34
CA LEU A 44 2.28 1.24 2.30
C LEU A 44 2.56 -0.05 1.52
N SER A 45 3.83 -0.43 1.40
CA SER A 45 4.23 -1.70 0.80
C SER A 45 4.51 -2.76 1.88
N ASN A 46 4.93 -3.96 1.45
CA ASN A 46 5.25 -5.11 2.31
C ASN A 46 4.10 -5.56 3.23
N ILE A 47 2.85 -5.45 2.76
CA ILE A 47 1.72 -6.05 3.46
C ILE A 47 1.73 -7.55 3.15
N PHE A 48 2.05 -8.37 4.15
CA PHE A 48 2.12 -9.82 3.99
C PHE A 48 0.87 -10.51 4.54
N THR A 49 0.12 -11.17 3.68
CA THR A 49 -1.08 -11.92 4.09
C THR A 49 -1.52 -12.92 3.03
N ALA A 50 -2.45 -13.82 3.37
CA ALA A 50 -2.95 -14.84 2.47
C ALA A 50 -3.94 -14.29 1.42
N THR A 51 -4.72 -13.26 1.76
CA THR A 51 -5.82 -12.77 0.91
C THR A 51 -5.79 -11.26 0.74
N ARG A 52 -6.31 -10.81 -0.41
CA ARG A 52 -6.45 -9.39 -0.72
C ARG A 52 -7.35 -8.65 0.28
N THR A 53 -8.40 -9.30 0.76
CA THR A 53 -9.31 -8.75 1.78
C THR A 53 -8.59 -8.46 3.09
N ALA A 54 -7.74 -9.37 3.55
CA ALA A 54 -6.95 -9.16 4.76
C ALA A 54 -5.93 -8.03 4.58
N ALA A 55 -5.36 -7.88 3.37
CA ALA A 55 -4.43 -6.80 3.07
C ALA A 55 -5.12 -5.43 3.08
N LEU A 56 -6.35 -5.35 2.55
CA LEU A 56 -7.15 -4.13 2.61
C LEU A 56 -7.49 -3.74 4.04
N LYS A 57 -7.84 -4.72 4.89
CA LYS A 57 -8.10 -4.47 6.31
C LYS A 57 -6.86 -3.89 7.00
N ILE A 58 -5.69 -4.49 6.81
CA ILE A 58 -4.42 -3.99 7.36
C ILE A 58 -4.15 -2.56 6.87
N ALA A 59 -4.39 -2.27 5.59
CA ALA A 59 -4.20 -0.93 5.04
C ALA A 59 -5.15 0.09 5.69
N LEU A 60 -6.44 -0.25 5.84
CA LEU A 60 -7.42 0.61 6.50
C LEU A 60 -7.06 0.86 7.97
N ASP A 61 -6.70 -0.19 8.71
CA ASP A 61 -6.27 -0.08 10.12
C ASP A 61 -5.04 0.83 10.25
N ARG A 62 -4.11 0.78 9.28
CA ARG A 62 -2.90 1.62 9.27
C ARG A 62 -3.19 3.10 9.04
N PHE A 63 -4.27 3.44 8.36
CA PHE A 63 -4.70 4.81 8.09
C PHE A 63 -5.90 5.25 8.95
N ALA A 64 -6.26 4.47 9.97
CA ALA A 64 -7.45 4.71 10.80
C ALA A 64 -7.52 6.14 11.36
N ASP A 65 -6.40 6.65 11.88
CA ASP A 65 -6.27 7.97 12.50
C ASP A 65 -6.45 9.14 11.51
N CYS A 66 -6.37 8.89 10.20
CA CYS A 66 -6.52 9.90 9.15
C CYS A 66 -7.65 9.57 8.17
N THR A 67 -8.58 8.69 8.56
CA THR A 67 -9.71 8.26 7.72
C THR A 67 -10.59 9.40 7.24
N GLU A 68 -10.76 10.45 8.04
CA GLU A 68 -11.53 11.65 7.67
C GLU A 68 -10.91 12.44 6.50
N TYR A 69 -9.61 12.28 6.24
CA TYR A 69 -8.89 12.94 5.16
C TYR A 69 -8.61 12.00 3.99
N LEU A 70 -8.95 10.71 4.11
CA LEU A 70 -8.67 9.69 3.12
C LEU A 70 -9.68 9.77 1.97
N ALA A 71 -9.22 10.12 0.77
CA ALA A 71 -10.05 10.13 -0.43
C ALA A 71 -10.19 8.72 -1.04
N GLY A 72 -9.18 7.86 -0.84
CA GLY A 72 -9.32 6.43 -1.13
C GLY A 72 -8.02 5.63 -0.99
N ILE A 73 -8.16 4.30 -1.07
CA ILE A 73 -7.04 3.36 -1.02
C ILE A 73 -7.14 2.40 -2.22
N THR A 74 -6.05 2.31 -2.97
CA THR A 74 -5.90 1.33 -4.04
C THR A 74 -4.92 0.26 -3.58
N LEU A 75 -5.39 -0.98 -3.51
CA LEU A 75 -4.58 -2.13 -3.16
C LEU A 75 -4.07 -2.85 -4.42
N HIS A 76 -2.87 -3.38 -4.37
CA HIS A 76 -2.30 -4.24 -5.40
C HIS A 76 -1.59 -5.42 -4.74
N GLY A 77 -1.54 -6.56 -5.44
CA GLY A 77 -0.80 -7.74 -5.00
C GLY A 77 0.28 -8.07 -6.01
N ASP A 78 1.35 -8.70 -5.56
CA ASP A 78 2.17 -9.51 -6.46
C ASP A 78 1.39 -10.80 -6.76
N ASP A 79 1.21 -11.10 -8.05
CA ASP A 79 0.64 -12.37 -8.52
C ASP A 79 1.55 -13.56 -8.14
#